data_AF-A0A3P8JR21-F1
#
_entry.id   AF-A0A3P8JR21-F1
#
_cell.length_a   1.000
_cell.length_b   1.000
_cell.length_c   1.000
_cell.angle_alpha   90.00
_cell.angle_beta   90.00
_cell.angle_gamma   90.00
#
_symmetry.space_group_name_H-M   'P 1'
#
loop_
_entity.id
_entity.type
_entity.pdbx_description
1 polymer ?
#
loop_
_entity_poly.entity_id
_entity_poly.type
_entity_poly.pdbx_seq_one_letter_code
_entity_poly.pdbx_strand_id
1 'polypeptide(L)'
;MQFNHLELGDASQQFRSLDDIYYFGGQQASPYEVLISSKEHGLSPGDLVHFHGNHWNGYAKVEKLNTNRKVMAPAFKFSPRLITAPMIGAHGNRSEFIIDYK
;
A
#
# COMPACT_ATOMS: atom_id res chain seq x y z
N MET A 1 19.86 -1.29 -1.74
CA MET A 1 19.22 -2.59 -1.97
C MET A 1 18.52 -2.62 -3.33
N GLN A 2 17.44 -1.85 -3.55
CA GLN A 2 16.65 -1.94 -4.81
C GLN A 2 17.43 -1.71 -6.12
N PHE A 3 18.49 -0.90 -6.13
CA PHE A 3 19.29 -0.68 -7.35
C PHE A 3 20.23 -1.85 -7.71
N ASN A 4 20.53 -2.75 -6.76
CA ASN A 4 21.45 -3.87 -6.96
C ASN A 4 20.73 -5.12 -7.50
N HIS A 5 19.94 -4.94 -8.55
CA HIS A 5 19.05 -5.96 -9.11
C HIS A 5 19.79 -7.13 -9.77
N LEU A 6 21.04 -6.93 -10.21
CA LEU A 6 21.87 -8.00 -10.79
C LEU A 6 22.22 -9.08 -9.75
N GLU A 7 22.43 -8.68 -8.50
CA GLU A 7 22.77 -9.60 -7.41
C GLU A 7 21.54 -10.01 -6.58
N LEU A 8 20.61 -9.07 -6.35
CA LEU A 8 19.51 -9.25 -5.39
C LEU A 8 18.14 -9.49 -6.04
N GLY A 9 17.98 -9.24 -7.34
CA GLY A 9 16.67 -9.27 -8.00
C GLY A 9 15.69 -8.22 -7.44
N ASP A 10 14.43 -8.62 -7.21
CA ASP A 10 13.45 -7.82 -6.46
C ASP A 10 13.73 -7.92 -4.95
N ALA A 11 14.42 -6.90 -4.43
CA ALA A 11 14.80 -6.83 -3.03
C ALA A 11 13.69 -6.21 -2.14
N SER A 12 12.47 -6.00 -2.64
CA SER A 12 11.39 -5.34 -1.88
C SER A 12 11.05 -6.02 -0.57
N GLN A 13 11.22 -7.35 -0.49
CA GLN A 13 10.93 -8.15 0.72
C GLN A 13 12.17 -8.48 1.55
N GLN A 14 13.37 -8.00 1.18
CA GLN A 14 14.62 -8.28 1.88
C GLN A 14 14.83 -7.34 3.08
N PHE A 15 13.82 -7.24 3.95
CA PHE A 15 13.90 -6.46 5.19
C PHE A 15 12.92 -7.00 6.25
N ARG A 16 13.17 -6.67 7.52
CA ARG A 16 12.21 -6.83 8.60
C ARG A 16 12.30 -5.62 9.52
N SER A 17 11.33 -4.72 9.43
CA SER A 17 11.25 -3.56 10.31
C SER A 17 10.77 -3.97 11.71
N LEU A 18 11.19 -3.22 12.72
CA LEU A 18 10.74 -3.39 14.11
C LEU A 18 9.48 -2.57 14.41
N ASP A 19 9.18 -1.56 13.60
CA ASP A 19 8.10 -0.61 13.86
C ASP A 19 7.37 -0.28 12.55
N ASP A 20 7.80 0.75 11.83
CA ASP A 20 7.11 1.24 10.65
C ASP A 20 7.30 0.36 9.40
N ILE A 21 6.27 0.35 8.55
CA ILE A 21 6.42 -0.05 7.14
C ILE A 21 7.22 1.01 6.38
N TYR A 22 7.71 0.69 5.19
CA TYR A 22 8.38 1.69 4.36
C TYR A 22 7.46 2.88 4.05
N TYR A 23 8.00 4.09 4.18
CA TYR A 23 7.35 5.33 3.77
C TYR A 23 8.40 6.36 3.33
N PHE A 24 7.94 7.40 2.62
CA PHE A 24 8.72 8.57 2.25
C PHE A 24 8.18 9.81 2.97
N GLY A 25 9.03 10.55 3.67
CA GLY A 25 8.64 11.77 4.39
C GLY A 25 8.05 12.82 3.44
N GLY A 26 6.80 13.23 3.67
CA GLY A 26 6.07 14.16 2.80
C GLY A 26 5.35 13.51 1.61
N GLN A 27 5.23 12.18 1.58
CA GLN A 27 4.44 11.49 0.56
C GLN A 27 2.95 11.88 0.58
N GLN A 28 2.30 11.76 -0.57
CA GLN A 28 0.83 11.80 -0.66
C GLN A 28 0.19 10.60 0.07
N ALA A 29 -1.11 10.68 0.35
CA ALA A 29 -1.85 9.54 0.87
C ALA A 29 -1.80 8.36 -0.12
N SER A 30 -1.40 7.18 0.36
CA SER A 30 -1.37 5.93 -0.39
C SER A 30 -2.31 4.92 0.30
N PRO A 31 -3.58 4.86 -0.11
CA PRO A 31 -4.56 4.01 0.54
C PRO A 31 -4.34 2.54 0.18
N TYR A 32 -4.83 1.67 1.05
CA TYR A 32 -4.96 0.24 0.78
C TYR A 32 -6.42 -0.07 0.48
N GLU A 33 -6.65 -1.07 -0.36
CA GLU A 33 -7.98 -1.58 -0.66
C GLU A 33 -8.25 -2.83 0.18
N VAL A 34 -9.47 -2.93 0.72
CA VAL A 34 -9.97 -4.14 1.36
C VAL A 34 -10.25 -5.20 0.29
N LEU A 35 -9.61 -6.36 0.40
CA LEU A 35 -9.88 -7.52 -0.46
C LEU A 35 -10.91 -8.48 0.17
N ILE A 36 -10.87 -8.61 1.50
CA ILE A 36 -11.69 -9.58 2.25
C ILE A 36 -12.55 -8.86 3.27
N SER A 37 -13.85 -9.14 3.26
CA SER A 37 -14.80 -8.52 4.19
C SER A 37 -14.46 -8.77 5.67
N SER A 38 -14.90 -7.85 6.52
CA SER A 38 -14.80 -7.95 7.97
C SER A 38 -15.96 -7.23 8.64
N LYS A 39 -17.05 -7.96 8.91
CA LYS A 39 -18.26 -7.41 9.55
C LYS A 39 -17.97 -6.75 10.90
N GLU A 40 -17.15 -7.38 11.74
CA GLU A 40 -16.70 -6.86 13.04
C GLU A 40 -16.08 -5.45 12.94
N HIS A 41 -15.33 -5.22 11.87
CA HIS A 41 -14.57 -3.99 11.64
C HIS A 41 -15.30 -3.01 10.72
N GLY A 42 -16.48 -3.38 10.19
CA GLY A 42 -17.23 -2.55 9.23
C GLY A 42 -16.51 -2.36 7.89
N LEU A 43 -15.72 -3.35 7.46
CA LEU A 43 -14.93 -3.31 6.22
C LEU A 43 -15.54 -4.23 5.17
N SER A 44 -15.75 -3.72 3.96
CA SER A 44 -16.23 -4.46 2.79
C SER A 44 -15.20 -4.43 1.66
N PRO A 45 -15.13 -5.45 0.79
CA PRO A 45 -14.24 -5.42 -0.37
C PRO A 45 -14.46 -4.15 -1.21
N GLY A 46 -13.37 -3.54 -1.68
CA GLY A 46 -13.39 -2.26 -2.39
C GLY A 46 -13.37 -1.01 -1.49
N ASP A 47 -13.59 -1.15 -0.18
CA ASP A 47 -13.37 -0.04 0.76
C ASP A 47 -11.90 0.36 0.74
N LEU A 48 -11.65 1.67 0.75
CA LEU A 48 -10.30 2.23 0.91
C LEU A 48 -10.02 2.51 2.39
N VAL A 49 -8.80 2.22 2.82
CA VAL A 49 -8.32 2.49 4.17
C VAL A 49 -6.99 3.23 4.16
N HIS A 50 -6.79 4.13 5.13
CA HIS A 50 -5.46 4.57 5.53
C HIS A 50 -4.82 3.43 6.31
N PHE A 51 -3.68 2.94 5.80
CA PHE A 51 -2.92 1.87 6.42
C PHE A 51 -1.85 2.49 7.32
N HIS A 52 -2.15 2.62 8.61
CA HIS A 52 -1.29 3.33 9.57
C HIS A 52 -0.04 2.54 9.94
N GLY A 53 -0.06 1.22 9.81
CA GLY A 53 1.11 0.38 10.08
C GLY A 53 0.77 -1.10 10.22
N ASN A 54 1.77 -1.94 10.00
CA ASN A 54 1.72 -3.37 10.28
C ASN A 54 2.32 -3.60 11.67
N HIS A 55 1.62 -4.33 12.54
CA HIS A 55 2.11 -4.60 13.90
C HIS A 55 2.97 -5.88 13.98
N TRP A 56 3.31 -6.48 12.84
CA TRP A 56 4.18 -7.64 12.69
C TRP A 56 3.71 -8.90 13.44
N ASN A 57 2.44 -8.94 13.85
CA ASN A 57 1.78 -10.03 14.57
C ASN A 57 0.56 -10.59 13.82
N GLY A 58 0.48 -10.33 12.51
CA GLY A 58 -0.64 -10.71 11.66
C GLY A 58 -1.76 -9.67 11.55
N TYR A 59 -1.72 -8.60 12.35
CA TYR A 59 -2.68 -7.50 12.33
C TYR A 59 -2.05 -6.18 11.87
N ALA A 60 -2.88 -5.32 11.30
CA ALA A 60 -2.56 -3.96 10.91
C ALA A 60 -3.54 -2.97 11.52
N LYS A 61 -3.05 -1.76 11.80
CA LYS A 61 -3.90 -0.64 12.19
C LYS A 61 -4.37 0.08 10.94
N VAL A 62 -5.68 0.11 10.75
CA VAL A 62 -6.30 0.73 9.57
C VAL A 62 -7.40 1.70 9.97
N GLU A 63 -7.68 2.65 9.09
CA GLU A 63 -8.78 3.60 9.22
C GLU A 63 -9.52 3.67 7.89
N LYS A 64 -10.79 3.26 7.88
CA LYS A 64 -11.58 3.38 6.66
C LYS A 64 -11.71 4.85 6.27
N LEU A 65 -11.46 5.16 4.99
CA LEU A 65 -11.48 6.53 4.50
C LEU A 65 -12.82 7.19 4.82
N ASN A 66 -12.77 8.46 5.20
CA ASN A 66 -13.94 9.27 5.60
C ASN A 66 -14.67 8.76 6.84
N THR A 67 -14.10 7.79 7.55
CA THR A 67 -14.59 7.33 8.85
C THR A 67 -13.45 7.51 9.84
N ASN A 68 -13.59 8.39 10.83
CA ASN A 68 -12.56 8.63 11.86
C ASN A 68 -12.38 7.42 12.82
N ARG A 69 -12.69 6.21 12.36
CA ARG A 69 -12.71 4.98 13.13
C ARG A 69 -11.50 4.14 12.76
N LYS A 70 -10.54 4.10 13.68
CA LYS A 70 -9.36 3.24 13.60
C LYS A 70 -9.68 1.87 14.20
N VAL A 71 -9.25 0.81 13.52
CA VAL A 71 -9.45 -0.58 13.96
C VAL A 71 -8.17 -1.39 13.74
N MET A 72 -8.00 -2.44 14.55
CA MET A 72 -6.99 -3.47 14.31
C MET A 72 -7.63 -4.60 13.51
N ALA A 73 -7.16 -4.87 12.31
CA ALA A 73 -7.70 -5.92 11.46
C ALA A 73 -6.59 -6.82 10.88
N PRO A 74 -6.88 -8.09 10.53
CA PRO A 74 -5.86 -8.97 9.97
C PRO A 74 -5.23 -8.38 8.70
N ALA A 75 -3.90 -8.29 8.66
CA ALA A 75 -3.17 -7.53 7.64
C ALA A 75 -3.34 -8.11 6.23
N PHE A 76 -3.53 -9.43 6.09
CA PHE A 76 -3.71 -10.10 4.80
C PHE A 76 -5.01 -9.72 4.07
N LYS A 77 -5.93 -9.02 4.73
CA LYS A 77 -7.20 -8.58 4.13
C LYS A 77 -7.06 -7.35 3.23
N PHE A 78 -5.87 -6.74 3.17
CA PHE A 78 -5.64 -5.47 2.49
C PHE A 78 -4.57 -5.60 1.40
N SER A 79 -4.69 -4.82 0.34
CA SER A 79 -3.69 -4.68 -0.71
C SER A 79 -3.32 -3.21 -0.94
N PRO A 80 -2.04 -2.86 -1.10
CA PRO A 80 -1.66 -1.48 -1.43
C PRO A 80 -2.25 -1.08 -2.78
N ARG A 81 -2.85 0.11 -2.86
CA ARG A 81 -3.28 0.66 -4.14
C ARG A 81 -2.11 1.35 -4.81
N LEU A 82 -1.75 0.90 -6.00
CA LEU A 82 -0.71 1.54 -6.79
C LEU A 82 -1.24 2.86 -7.36
N ILE A 83 -0.52 3.95 -7.10
CA ILE A 83 -0.84 5.28 -7.61
C ILE A 83 0.12 5.62 -8.74
N THR A 84 -0.43 6.01 -9.88
CA THR A 84 0.33 6.43 -11.05
C THR A 84 0.22 7.93 -11.25
N ALA A 85 1.30 8.56 -11.70
CA ALA A 85 1.29 9.94 -12.15
C ALA A 85 1.95 10.03 -13.53
N PRO A 86 1.42 10.85 -14.45
CA PRO A 86 2.07 11.06 -15.74
C PRO A 86 3.41 11.76 -15.52
N MET A 87 4.46 11.24 -16.14
CA MET A 87 5.78 11.85 -16.15
C MET A 87 6.22 12.11 -17.60
N ILE A 88 7.02 13.14 -17.79
CA ILE A 88 7.62 13.42 -19.11
C ILE A 88 8.84 12.53 -19.24
N GLY A 89 8.85 11.65 -20.24
CA GLY A 89 10.01 10.82 -20.53
C GLY A 89 11.18 11.65 -21.06
N ALA A 90 12.38 11.07 -21.08
CA ALA A 90 13.62 11.74 -21.52
C ALA A 90 13.55 12.37 -22.93
N HIS A 91 12.62 11.95 -23.77
CA HIS A 91 12.42 12.45 -25.13
C HIS A 91 11.18 13.36 -25.28
N GLY A 92 10.63 13.89 -24.19
CA GLY A 92 9.49 14.82 -24.23
C GLY A 92 8.11 14.17 -24.41
N ASN A 93 8.06 12.87 -24.70
CA ASN A 93 6.80 12.13 -24.79
C ASN A 93 6.22 11.91 -23.38
N ARG A 94 4.92 12.16 -23.21
CA ARG A 94 4.19 11.79 -21.99
C ARG A 94 4.05 10.27 -21.93
N SER A 95 4.40 9.67 -20.79
CA SER A 95 4.06 8.28 -20.55
C SER A 95 2.58 8.15 -20.20
N GLU A 96 1.79 7.63 -21.13
CA GLU A 96 0.44 7.11 -20.83
C GLU A 96 0.60 5.65 -20.40
N PHE A 97 0.69 5.41 -19.10
CA PHE A 97 0.65 4.05 -18.55
C PHE A 97 -0.75 3.79 -18.00
N ILE A 98 -1.48 2.89 -18.66
CA ILE A 98 -2.74 2.33 -18.16
C ILE A 98 -2.40 1.00 -17.48
N ILE A 99 -2.64 0.92 -16.18
CA ILE A 99 -2.53 -0.34 -15.44
C ILE A 99 -3.91 -0.96 -15.46
N ASP A 100 -4.06 -2.00 -16.27
CA ASP A 100 -5.31 -2.76 -16.39
C ASP A 100 -5.44 -3.67 -15.17
N TYR A 101 -6.32 -3.30 -14.22
CA TYR A 101 -6.70 -4.18 -13.12
C TYR A 101 -7.74 -5.17 -13.65
N LYS A 102 -7.27 -6.31 -14.17
CA LYS A 102 -8.12 -7.45 -14.50
C LYS A 102 -8.49 -8.25 -13.26
#